data_AF-A0A6C7EDM1-F1
#
_entry.id   AF-A0A6C7EDM1-F1
#
_cell.length_a   1.000
_cell.length_b   1.000
_cell.length_c   1.000
_cell.angle_alpha   90.00
_cell.angle_beta   90.00
_cell.angle_gamma   90.00
#
_symmetry.space_group_name_H-M   'P 1'
#
loop_
_entity.id
_entity.type
_entity.pdbx_description
1 polymer ?
#
loop_
_entity_poly.entity_id
_entity_poly.type
_entity_poly.pdbx_seq_one_letter_code
_entity_poly.pdbx_strand_id
1 'polypeptide(L)'
;MITTLLVIAVVAVVGFGVALAVRSKQEFSKQNEVVPGRKSPAPASWAGAHSREAKLHRRLGDAVKGARQNPRFVELGLAAQMNSIEAEALAIDERLVAAASLPAAHRDAAIDPLEAHVDELEATIATMITGITVADSKELLEQAVSAADIRLEALAKARAEIEQVDRAASGVVDPPPMPAPDPDDQPGTATA
;
A
#
# COMPACT_ATOMS: atom_id res chain seq x y z
N MET A 1 -3.39 -61.41 -23.02
CA MET A 1 -3.94 -60.06 -23.28
C MET A 1 -4.81 -59.56 -22.13
N ILE A 2 -5.82 -60.32 -21.68
CA ILE A 2 -6.71 -59.91 -20.58
C ILE A 2 -5.95 -59.68 -19.26
N THR A 3 -5.04 -60.58 -18.90
CA THR A 3 -4.22 -60.47 -17.68
C THR A 3 -3.31 -59.25 -17.69
N THR A 4 -2.72 -58.94 -18.85
CA THR A 4 -1.85 -57.78 -19.05
C THR A 4 -2.63 -56.47 -18.92
N LEU A 5 -3.85 -56.40 -19.47
CA LEU A 5 -4.74 -55.25 -19.33
C LEU A 5 -5.20 -55.01 -17.89
N LEU A 6 -5.50 -56.09 -17.15
CA LEU A 6 -5.87 -56.01 -15.74
C LEU A 6 -4.73 -55.44 -14.88
N VAL A 7 -3.50 -55.88 -15.10
CA VAL A 7 -2.33 -55.38 -14.35
C VAL A 7 -2.08 -53.89 -14.63
N ILE A 8 -2.20 -53.47 -15.89
CA ILE A 8 -2.04 -52.05 -16.27
C ILE A 8 -3.15 -51.19 -15.63
N ALA A 9 -4.39 -51.66 -15.62
CA ALA A 9 -5.51 -50.95 -15.01
C ALA A 9 -5.32 -50.79 -13.50
N VAL A 10 -4.86 -51.83 -12.80
CA VAL A 10 -4.59 -51.77 -11.35
C VAL A 10 -3.45 -50.80 -11.05
N VAL A 11 -2.35 -50.84 -11.81
CA VAL A 11 -1.22 -49.91 -11.64
C VAL A 11 -1.63 -48.46 -11.91
N ALA A 12 -2.49 -48.22 -12.91
CA ALA A 12 -3.00 -46.89 -13.20
C ALA A 12 -3.90 -46.34 -12.08
N VAL A 13 -4.81 -47.16 -11.53
CA VAL A 13 -5.68 -46.75 -10.42
C VAL A 13 -4.87 -46.47 -9.14
N VAL A 14 -3.89 -47.33 -8.83
CA VAL A 14 -3.01 -47.14 -7.66
C VAL A 14 -2.12 -45.92 -7.85
N GLY A 15 -1.51 -45.74 -9.03
CA GLY A 15 -0.66 -44.59 -9.35
C GLY A 15 -1.44 -43.27 -9.33
N PHE A 16 -2.69 -43.27 -9.83
CA PHE A 16 -3.57 -42.11 -9.79
C PHE A 16 -4.02 -41.76 -8.37
N GLY A 17 -4.33 -42.76 -7.54
CA GLY A 17 -4.65 -42.57 -6.13
C GLY A 17 -3.48 -42.01 -5.31
N VAL A 18 -2.26 -42.51 -5.55
CA VAL A 18 -1.03 -41.98 -4.93
C VAL A 18 -0.75 -40.55 -5.40
N ALA A 19 -0.89 -40.25 -6.68
CA ALA A 19 -0.70 -38.91 -7.21
C ALA A 19 -1.70 -37.89 -6.63
N LEU A 20 -2.98 -38.28 -6.46
CA LEU A 20 -3.98 -37.45 -5.81
C LEU A 20 -3.69 -37.24 -4.32
N ALA A 21 -3.22 -38.26 -3.60
CA ALA A 21 -2.86 -38.13 -2.19
C ALA A 21 -1.60 -37.26 -1.98
N VAL A 22 -0.63 -37.31 -2.87
CA VAL A 22 0.58 -36.47 -2.82
C VAL A 22 0.25 -35.02 -3.18
N ARG A 23 -0.57 -34.81 -4.21
CA ARG A 23 -1.01 -33.46 -4.62
C ARG A 23 -1.94 -32.83 -3.59
N SER A 24 -2.82 -33.61 -2.97
CA SER A 24 -3.64 -33.12 -1.86
C SER A 24 -2.76 -32.77 -0.66
N LYS A 25 -1.80 -33.62 -0.26
CA LYS A 25 -0.83 -33.28 0.81
C LYS A 25 -0.03 -32.02 0.55
N GLN A 26 0.40 -31.74 -0.68
CA GLN A 26 1.11 -30.50 -1.02
C GLN A 26 0.20 -29.27 -0.95
N GLU A 27 -1.04 -29.38 -1.44
CA GLU A 27 -2.04 -28.31 -1.32
C GLU A 27 -2.44 -28.10 0.15
N PHE A 28 -2.49 -29.18 0.95
CA PHE A 28 -2.73 -29.14 2.39
C PHE A 28 -1.58 -28.52 3.15
N SER A 29 -0.32 -28.83 2.82
CA SER A 29 0.83 -28.18 3.43
C SER A 29 0.80 -26.67 3.16
N LYS A 30 0.52 -26.25 1.93
CA LYS A 30 0.39 -24.82 1.59
C LYS A 30 -0.77 -24.11 2.29
N GLN A 31 -1.90 -24.80 2.52
CA GLN A 31 -3.04 -24.25 3.26
C GLN A 31 -2.83 -24.20 4.77
N ASN A 32 -1.84 -24.93 5.27
CA ASN A 32 -1.51 -25.05 6.68
C ASN A 32 -0.25 -24.24 7.03
N GLU A 33 0.14 -23.30 6.16
CA GLU A 33 1.26 -22.38 6.36
C GLU A 33 0.72 -21.01 6.81
N VAL A 34 1.06 -20.59 8.03
CA VAL A 34 0.80 -19.22 8.51
C VAL A 34 1.72 -18.21 7.81
N VAL A 35 2.95 -18.61 7.57
CA VAL A 35 3.95 -17.80 6.85
C VAL A 35 4.24 -18.50 5.52
N PRO A 36 4.01 -17.86 4.36
CA PRO A 36 4.25 -18.49 3.07
C PRO A 36 5.68 -19.02 2.93
N GLY A 37 5.82 -20.33 2.72
CA GLY A 37 7.11 -21.02 2.60
C GLY A 37 7.72 -21.53 3.92
N ARG A 38 7.07 -21.35 5.07
CA ARG A 38 7.48 -21.93 6.35
C ARG A 38 6.41 -22.91 6.84
N LYS A 39 6.82 -24.18 7.02
CA LYS A 39 5.96 -25.22 7.61
C LYS A 39 5.44 -24.72 8.97
N SER A 40 4.12 -24.62 9.13
CA SER A 40 3.53 -24.38 10.45
C SER A 40 3.33 -25.72 11.19
N PRO A 41 3.40 -25.70 12.54
CA PRO A 41 3.12 -26.85 13.39
C PRO A 41 1.63 -27.22 13.46
N ALA A 42 0.74 -26.51 12.76
CA ALA A 42 -0.70 -26.73 12.82
C ALA A 42 -1.11 -28.17 12.44
N PRO A 43 -2.07 -28.79 13.14
CA PRO A 43 -2.60 -30.09 12.78
C PRO A 43 -3.22 -30.09 11.38
N ALA A 44 -2.96 -31.14 10.60
CA ALA A 44 -3.56 -31.31 9.27
C ALA A 44 -5.10 -31.37 9.32
N SER A 45 -5.70 -31.68 10.48
CA SER A 45 -7.15 -31.65 10.69
C SER A 45 -7.75 -30.25 10.64
N TRP A 46 -6.94 -29.18 10.68
CA TRP A 46 -7.44 -27.81 10.57
C TRP A 46 -7.69 -27.37 9.13
N ALA A 47 -7.08 -28.05 8.14
CA ALA A 47 -7.32 -27.80 6.73
C ALA A 47 -8.79 -28.10 6.38
N GLY A 48 -9.59 -27.03 6.24
CA GLY A 48 -11.02 -27.11 5.97
C GLY A 48 -11.93 -27.28 7.20
N ALA A 49 -11.39 -27.31 8.41
CA ALA A 49 -12.22 -27.37 9.62
C ALA A 49 -12.83 -26.01 9.99
N HIS A 50 -13.98 -26.04 10.67
CA HIS A 50 -14.68 -24.85 11.17
C HIS A 50 -14.52 -24.65 12.69
N SER A 51 -13.60 -25.39 13.31
CA SER A 51 -13.27 -25.18 14.73
C SER A 51 -12.68 -23.77 14.94
N ARG A 52 -12.76 -23.27 16.17
CA ARG A 52 -12.30 -21.90 16.49
C ARG A 52 -10.81 -21.74 16.22
N GLU A 53 -10.02 -22.75 16.53
CA GLU A 53 -8.58 -22.83 16.29
C GLU A 53 -8.27 -22.77 14.79
N ALA A 54 -8.97 -23.56 13.98
CA ALA A 54 -8.78 -23.55 12.53
C ALA A 54 -9.15 -22.19 11.91
N LYS A 55 -10.14 -21.47 12.48
CA LYS A 55 -10.47 -20.11 12.05
C LYS A 55 -9.35 -19.14 12.40
N LEU A 56 -8.84 -19.16 13.64
CA LEU A 56 -7.77 -18.27 14.08
C LEU A 56 -6.47 -18.48 13.29
N HIS A 57 -6.10 -19.74 13.04
CA HIS A 57 -4.94 -20.08 12.22
C HIS A 57 -5.03 -19.49 10.80
N ARG A 58 -6.18 -19.64 10.13
CA ARG A 58 -6.40 -19.05 8.79
C ARG A 58 -6.34 -17.53 8.84
N ARG A 59 -7.00 -16.92 9.81
CA ARG A 59 -7.07 -15.47 9.99
C ARG A 59 -5.67 -14.86 10.15
N LEU A 60 -4.83 -15.52 10.95
CA LEU A 60 -3.44 -15.18 11.15
C LEU A 60 -2.62 -15.31 9.85
N GLY A 61 -2.79 -16.41 9.11
CA GLY A 61 -2.16 -16.59 7.81
C GLY A 61 -2.58 -15.54 6.77
N ASP A 62 -3.87 -15.18 6.75
CA ASP A 62 -4.40 -14.15 5.86
C ASP A 62 -3.84 -12.76 6.20
N ALA A 63 -3.70 -12.43 7.48
CA ALA A 63 -3.11 -11.17 7.94
C ALA A 63 -1.63 -11.03 7.51
N VAL A 64 -0.82 -12.07 7.77
CA VAL A 64 0.60 -12.10 7.38
C VAL A 64 0.75 -12.08 5.86
N LYS A 65 -0.06 -12.84 5.15
CA LYS A 65 -0.07 -12.87 3.68
C LYS A 65 -0.44 -11.49 3.12
N GLY A 66 -1.45 -10.84 3.68
CA GLY A 66 -1.87 -9.49 3.31
C GLY A 66 -0.73 -8.47 3.49
N ALA A 67 -0.03 -8.53 4.63
CA ALA A 67 1.14 -7.69 4.88
C ALA A 67 2.26 -7.95 3.84
N ARG A 68 2.57 -9.22 3.55
CA ARG A 68 3.64 -9.60 2.61
C ARG A 68 3.32 -9.27 1.14
N GLN A 69 2.04 -9.30 0.77
CA GLN A 69 1.59 -8.94 -0.58
C GLN A 69 1.59 -7.43 -0.81
N ASN A 70 1.77 -6.62 0.23
CA ASN A 70 1.85 -5.18 0.08
C ASN A 70 3.24 -4.77 -0.43
N PRO A 71 3.35 -4.26 -1.67
CA PRO A 71 4.64 -3.90 -2.27
C PRO A 71 5.38 -2.82 -1.49
N ARG A 72 4.65 -2.00 -0.71
CA ARG A 72 5.22 -0.89 0.06
C ARG A 72 6.17 -1.33 1.16
N PHE A 73 6.00 -2.54 1.72
CA PHE A 73 6.98 -3.07 2.68
C PHE A 73 8.35 -3.28 2.04
N VAL A 74 8.40 -3.65 0.76
CA VAL A 74 9.64 -3.84 0.01
C VAL A 74 10.23 -2.49 -0.40
N GLU A 75 9.41 -1.61 -0.97
CA GLU A 75 9.84 -0.27 -1.43
C GLU A 75 10.43 0.58 -0.30
N LEU A 76 9.88 0.49 0.91
CA LEU A 76 10.32 1.23 2.08
C LEU A 76 11.41 0.51 2.89
N GLY A 77 11.88 -0.66 2.44
CA GLY A 77 12.93 -1.41 3.13
C GLY A 77 12.51 -1.97 4.50
N LEU A 78 11.22 -2.20 4.73
CA LEU A 78 10.65 -2.65 6.01
C LEU A 78 10.75 -4.17 6.24
N ALA A 79 11.79 -4.79 5.68
CA ALA A 79 11.99 -6.24 5.76
C ALA A 79 12.16 -6.73 7.20
N ALA A 80 12.82 -5.95 8.06
CA ALA A 80 13.00 -6.30 9.47
C ALA A 80 11.66 -6.34 10.21
N GLN A 81 10.79 -5.36 9.98
CA GLN A 81 9.45 -5.28 10.57
C GLN A 81 8.57 -6.43 10.07
N MET A 82 8.65 -6.76 8.78
CA MET A 82 7.96 -7.92 8.23
C MET A 82 8.42 -9.22 8.89
N ASN A 83 9.72 -9.40 9.10
CA ASN A 83 10.26 -10.56 9.81
C ASN A 83 9.77 -10.64 11.27
N SER A 84 9.65 -9.50 11.96
CA SER A 84 9.07 -9.45 13.31
C SER A 84 7.59 -9.86 13.32
N ILE A 85 6.80 -9.39 12.34
CA ILE A 85 5.39 -9.81 12.18
C ILE A 85 5.31 -11.33 11.95
N GLU A 86 6.13 -11.87 11.04
CA GLU A 86 6.15 -13.31 10.76
C GLU A 86 6.58 -14.14 11.98
N ALA A 87 7.53 -13.64 12.78
CA ALA A 87 7.98 -14.30 13.99
C ALA A 87 6.89 -14.32 15.07
N GLU A 88 6.21 -13.20 15.30
CA GLU A 88 5.12 -13.12 16.27
C GLU A 88 3.93 -13.99 15.85
N ALA A 89 3.57 -13.98 14.56
CA ALA A 89 2.53 -14.85 14.03
C ALA A 89 2.84 -16.34 14.27
N LEU A 90 4.09 -16.78 14.07
CA LEU A 90 4.47 -18.16 14.39
C LEU A 90 4.39 -18.46 15.88
N ALA A 91 4.79 -17.51 16.74
CA ALA A 91 4.71 -17.69 18.18
C ALA A 91 3.24 -17.82 18.66
N ILE A 92 2.33 -17.05 18.06
CA ILE A 92 0.88 -17.16 18.33
C ILE A 92 0.35 -18.51 17.83
N ASP A 93 0.72 -18.94 16.62
CA ASP A 93 0.31 -20.23 16.05
C ASP A 93 0.80 -21.42 16.89
N GLU A 94 2.06 -21.40 17.34
CA GLU A 94 2.61 -22.43 18.23
C GLU A 94 1.82 -22.54 19.54
N ARG A 95 1.46 -21.40 20.16
CA ARG A 95 0.62 -21.38 21.36
C ARG A 95 -0.79 -21.87 21.08
N LEU A 96 -1.36 -21.57 19.90
CA LEU A 96 -2.67 -22.04 19.48
C LEU A 96 -2.69 -23.56 19.29
N VAL A 97 -1.65 -24.13 18.69
CA VAL A 97 -1.48 -25.58 18.56
C VAL A 97 -1.35 -26.24 19.93
N ALA A 98 -0.58 -25.64 20.85
CA ALA A 98 -0.46 -26.12 22.22
C ALA A 98 -1.82 -26.08 22.94
N ALA A 99 -2.58 -24.99 22.82
CA ALA A 99 -3.91 -24.86 23.40
C ALA A 99 -4.88 -25.91 22.85
N ALA A 100 -4.85 -26.18 21.54
CA ALA A 100 -5.72 -27.17 20.91
C ALA A 100 -5.45 -28.62 21.36
N SER A 101 -4.23 -28.90 21.85
CA SER A 101 -3.88 -30.21 22.43
C SER A 101 -4.50 -30.44 23.82
N LEU A 102 -5.04 -29.39 24.45
CA LEU A 102 -5.66 -29.50 25.76
C LEU A 102 -7.02 -30.24 25.71
N PRO A 103 -7.41 -30.87 26.84
CA PRO A 103 -8.76 -31.40 27.02
C PRO A 103 -9.82 -30.31 26.82
N ALA A 104 -10.96 -30.67 26.25
CA ALA A 104 -12.03 -29.72 25.87
C ALA A 104 -12.43 -28.77 27.03
N ALA A 105 -12.44 -29.26 28.27
CA ALA A 105 -12.78 -28.48 29.46
C ALA A 105 -11.87 -27.25 29.72
N HIS A 106 -10.63 -27.25 29.20
CA HIS A 106 -9.66 -26.16 29.41
C HIS A 106 -9.30 -25.44 28.11
N ARG A 107 -9.77 -25.96 26.98
CA ARG A 107 -9.35 -25.51 25.66
C ARG A 107 -9.85 -24.10 25.36
N ASP A 108 -11.12 -23.83 25.61
CA ASP A 108 -11.72 -22.53 25.31
C ASP A 108 -11.07 -21.41 26.13
N ALA A 109 -10.86 -21.65 27.43
CA ALA A 109 -10.16 -20.70 28.31
C ALA A 109 -8.70 -20.44 27.88
N ALA A 110 -8.03 -21.43 27.25
CA ALA A 110 -6.69 -21.25 26.71
C ALA A 110 -6.69 -20.53 25.35
N ILE A 111 -7.75 -20.65 24.55
CA ILE A 111 -7.90 -20.00 23.25
C ILE A 111 -8.31 -18.53 23.40
N ASP A 112 -9.15 -18.18 24.37
CA ASP A 112 -9.64 -16.83 24.60
C ASP A 112 -8.55 -15.74 24.57
N PRO A 113 -7.44 -15.84 25.33
CA PRO A 113 -6.38 -14.84 25.27
C PRO A 113 -5.62 -14.84 23.93
N LEU A 114 -5.57 -15.97 23.21
CA LEU A 114 -4.90 -16.05 21.91
C LEU A 114 -5.69 -15.33 20.83
N GLU A 115 -7.03 -15.34 20.90
CA GLU A 115 -7.86 -14.54 20.00
C GLU A 115 -7.57 -13.05 20.14
N ALA A 116 -7.42 -12.55 21.38
CA ALA A 116 -7.03 -11.17 21.62
C ALA A 116 -5.64 -10.83 21.05
N HIS A 117 -4.66 -11.75 21.14
CA HIS A 117 -3.34 -11.54 20.54
C HIS A 117 -3.40 -11.50 19.00
N VAL A 118 -4.26 -12.31 18.38
CA VAL A 118 -4.49 -12.26 16.93
C VAL A 118 -5.10 -10.90 16.54
N ASP A 119 -6.09 -10.43 17.30
CA ASP A 119 -6.71 -9.11 17.09
C ASP A 119 -5.68 -7.97 17.18
N GLU A 120 -4.79 -8.02 18.18
CA GLU A 120 -3.74 -7.02 18.37
C GLU A 120 -2.70 -7.03 17.25
N LEU A 121 -2.28 -8.21 16.78
CA LEU A 121 -1.36 -8.33 15.65
C LEU A 121 -1.99 -7.76 14.38
N GLU A 122 -3.25 -8.09 14.10
CA GLU A 122 -3.98 -7.55 12.95
C GLU A 122 -4.12 -6.03 13.01
N ALA A 123 -4.47 -5.50 14.18
CA ALA A 123 -4.56 -4.06 14.39
C ALA A 123 -3.20 -3.36 14.18
N THR A 124 -2.11 -4.00 14.62
CA THR A 124 -0.74 -3.52 14.42
C THR A 124 -0.39 -3.47 12.94
N ILE A 125 -0.65 -4.56 12.20
CA ILE A 125 -0.43 -4.63 10.74
C ILE A 125 -1.25 -3.55 10.02
N ALA A 126 -2.54 -3.41 10.36
CA ALA A 126 -3.42 -2.41 9.77
C ALA A 126 -2.93 -0.98 10.04
N THR A 127 -2.49 -0.70 11.27
CA THR A 127 -1.92 0.60 11.67
C THR A 127 -0.65 0.91 10.88
N MET A 128 0.25 -0.06 10.73
CA MET A 128 1.46 0.10 9.93
C MET A 128 1.15 0.40 8.47
N ILE A 129 0.25 -0.38 7.85
CA ILE A 129 -0.16 -0.17 6.45
C ILE A 129 -0.78 1.22 6.26
N THR A 130 -1.68 1.61 7.16
CA THR A 130 -2.33 2.93 7.12
C THR A 130 -1.31 4.06 7.28
N GLY A 131 -0.38 3.92 8.23
CA GLY A 131 0.68 4.90 8.46
C GLY A 131 1.58 5.09 7.24
N ILE A 132 1.94 3.99 6.56
CA ILE A 132 2.70 4.01 5.30
C ILE A 132 1.94 4.79 4.23
N THR A 133 0.65 4.51 4.02
CA THR A 133 -0.16 5.19 3.00
C THR A 133 -0.32 6.68 3.29
N VAL A 134 -0.50 7.06 4.55
CA VAL A 134 -0.62 8.47 4.95
C VAL A 134 0.69 9.22 4.72
N ALA A 135 1.83 8.62 5.07
CA ALA A 135 3.14 9.24 4.84
C ALA A 135 3.41 9.48 3.35
N ASP A 136 3.12 8.50 2.49
CA ASP A 136 3.28 8.61 1.03
C ASP A 136 2.36 9.70 0.43
N SER A 137 1.10 9.74 0.89
CA SER A 137 0.15 10.77 0.45
C SER A 137 0.61 12.19 0.81
N LYS A 138 1.24 12.34 1.98
CA LYS A 138 1.81 13.63 2.42
C LYS A 138 2.98 14.05 1.53
N GLU A 139 3.90 13.14 1.24
CA GLU A 139 5.04 13.40 0.34
C GLU A 139 4.58 13.82 -1.06
N LEU A 140 3.62 13.08 -1.65
CA LEU A 140 3.06 13.41 -2.96
C LEU A 140 2.38 14.79 -2.99
N LEU A 141 1.71 15.17 -1.89
CA LEU A 141 1.08 16.48 -1.76
C LEU A 141 2.15 17.60 -1.70
N GLU A 142 3.20 17.42 -0.92
CA GLU A 142 4.30 18.39 -0.82
C GLU A 142 4.99 18.60 -2.17
N GLN A 143 5.21 17.53 -2.94
CA GLN A 143 5.73 17.61 -4.31
C GLN A 143 4.77 18.34 -5.26
N ALA A 144 3.48 18.07 -5.19
CA ALA A 144 2.47 18.71 -6.03
C ALA A 144 2.35 20.22 -5.74
N VAL A 145 2.42 20.61 -4.47
CA VAL A 145 2.43 22.02 -4.05
C VAL A 145 3.69 22.72 -4.54
N SER A 146 4.87 22.14 -4.34
CA SER A 146 6.14 22.70 -4.84
C SER A 146 6.12 22.87 -6.37
N ALA A 147 5.59 21.89 -7.10
CA ALA A 147 5.44 22.00 -8.55
C ALA A 147 4.43 23.09 -8.98
N ALA A 148 3.37 23.32 -8.19
CA ALA A 148 2.42 24.39 -8.43
C ALA A 148 3.05 25.77 -8.21
N ASP A 149 3.86 25.93 -7.16
CA ASP A 149 4.57 27.19 -6.86
C ASP A 149 5.52 27.58 -8.00
N ILE A 150 6.31 26.64 -8.51
CA ILE A 150 7.21 26.85 -9.66
C ILE A 150 6.40 27.31 -10.90
N ARG A 151 5.23 26.70 -11.14
CA ARG A 151 4.37 27.06 -12.28
C ARG A 151 3.77 28.46 -12.10
N LEU A 152 3.37 28.82 -10.88
CA LEU A 152 2.83 30.14 -10.57
C LEU A 152 3.90 31.22 -10.74
N GLU A 153 5.14 30.98 -10.31
CA GLU A 153 6.26 31.89 -10.52
C GLU A 153 6.57 32.09 -12.01
N ALA A 154 6.60 31.00 -12.79
CA ALA A 154 6.79 31.07 -14.24
C ALA A 154 5.68 31.87 -14.94
N LEU A 155 4.42 31.68 -14.50
CA LEU A 155 3.28 32.43 -15.02
C LEU A 155 3.37 33.92 -14.66
N ALA A 156 3.77 34.25 -13.44
CA ALA A 156 3.97 35.62 -12.99
C ALA A 156 5.07 36.31 -13.81
N LYS A 157 6.19 35.61 -14.07
CA LYS A 157 7.27 36.10 -14.93
C LYS A 157 6.80 36.34 -16.36
N ALA A 158 6.07 35.40 -16.96
CA ALA A 158 5.54 35.56 -18.31
C ALA A 158 4.58 36.76 -18.43
N ARG A 159 3.76 37.02 -17.40
CA ARG A 159 2.91 38.23 -17.35
C ARG A 159 3.74 39.52 -17.28
N ALA A 160 4.80 39.54 -16.47
CA ALA A 160 5.68 40.70 -16.36
C ALA A 160 6.42 40.99 -17.69
N GLU A 161 6.86 39.95 -18.39
CA GLU A 161 7.48 40.08 -19.72
C GLU A 161 6.49 40.66 -20.75
N ILE A 162 5.23 40.22 -20.74
CA ILE A 162 4.18 40.77 -21.62
C ILE A 162 3.93 42.26 -21.32
N GLU A 163 3.82 42.63 -20.04
CA GLU A 163 3.62 44.03 -19.65
C GLU A 163 4.82 44.91 -20.06
N GLN A 164 6.04 44.39 -20.00
CA GLN A 164 7.23 45.09 -20.46
C GLN A 164 7.23 45.29 -21.98
N VAL A 165 6.80 44.30 -22.74
CA VAL A 165 6.63 44.40 -24.21
C VAL A 165 5.54 45.41 -24.55
N ASP A 166 4.40 45.38 -23.86
CA ASP A 166 3.29 46.33 -24.07
C ASP A 166 3.71 47.78 -23.79
N ARG A 167 4.48 48.01 -22.72
CA ARG A 167 5.04 49.33 -22.40
C ARG A 167 6.04 49.82 -23.44
N ALA A 168 6.86 48.92 -23.99
CA ALA A 168 7.81 49.26 -25.05
C ALA A 168 7.10 49.55 -26.40
N ALA A 169 6.03 48.81 -26.70
CA ALA A 169 5.22 49.00 -27.91
C ALA A 169 4.33 50.26 -27.82
N SER A 170 3.81 50.57 -26.64
CA SER A 170 2.98 51.75 -26.36
C SER A 170 3.78 53.05 -26.20
N GLY A 171 5.02 53.08 -26.71
CA GLY A 171 5.96 54.21 -26.63
C GLY A 171 5.22 55.55 -26.55
N VAL A 172 5.30 56.18 -25.38
CA VAL A 172 4.80 57.52 -25.14
C VAL A 172 5.42 58.43 -26.18
N VAL A 173 4.65 58.75 -27.22
CA VAL A 173 4.80 59.99 -27.96
C VAL A 173 4.43 61.05 -26.94
N ASP A 174 5.43 61.68 -26.33
CA ASP A 174 5.21 62.96 -25.66
C ASP A 174 4.45 63.83 -26.67
N PRO A 175 3.25 64.34 -26.35
CA PRO A 175 2.64 65.34 -27.22
C PRO A 175 3.68 66.44 -27.38
N PRO A 176 3.98 66.88 -28.62
CA PRO A 176 5.00 67.90 -28.85
C PRO A 176 4.73 69.05 -27.90
N PRO A 177 5.75 69.59 -27.20
CA PRO A 177 5.55 70.70 -26.30
C PRO A 177 4.79 71.77 -27.08
N MET A 178 3.57 72.08 -26.62
CA MET A 178 2.79 73.13 -27.25
C MET A 178 3.68 74.37 -27.27
N PRO A 179 3.86 75.02 -28.44
CA PRO A 179 4.64 76.24 -28.50
C PRO A 179 4.06 77.21 -27.48
N ALA A 180 4.93 77.73 -26.62
CA ALA A 180 4.56 78.79 -25.71
C ALA A 180 3.96 79.93 -26.54
N PRO A 181 2.85 80.55 -26.09
CA PRO A 181 2.28 81.69 -26.80
C PRO A 181 3.33 82.79 -26.95
N ASP A 182 3.47 83.30 -28.18
CA ASP A 182 4.37 84.40 -28.52
C ASP A 182 4.06 85.62 -27.64
N PRO A 183 5.06 86.23 -26.98
CA PRO A 183 4.86 87.42 -26.15
C PRO A 183 4.63 88.72 -26.97
N ASP A 184 4.60 88.65 -28.30
CA ASP A 184 4.56 89.82 -29.17
C ASP A 184 3.16 90.27 -29.63
N ASP A 185 2.08 89.64 -29.13
CA ASP A 185 0.70 90.11 -29.38
C ASP A 185 0.20 91.02 -28.25
N GLN A 186 0.97 92.06 -27.92
CA GLN A 186 0.47 93.24 -27.21
C GLN A 186 -0.03 94.27 -28.24
N PRO A 187 -1.35 94.42 -28.45
CA PRO A 187 -1.86 95.53 -29.23
C PRO A 187 -1.58 96.85 -28.50
N GLY A 188 -0.81 97.71 -29.18
CA GLY A 188 -0.48 99.05 -28.71
C GLY A 188 -1.74 99.83 -28.34
N THR A 189 -1.77 100.30 -27.08
CA THR A 189 -2.73 101.32 -26.66
C THR A 189 -2.27 102.65 -27.25
N ALA A 190 -2.96 103.07 -28.29
CA ALA A 190 -2.81 104.40 -28.88
C ALA A 190 -3.21 105.47 -27.86
N THR A 191 -2.31 106.43 -27.67
CA THR A 191 -2.57 107.73 -27.03
C THR A 191 -3.48 108.59 -27.91
N ALA A 192 -4.60 109.04 -27.33
CA ALA A 192 -5.21 110.36 -27.54
C ALA A 192 -6.12 110.69 -26.36
#